data_AF-A0A7W9MW51-F1
#
_entry.id   AF-A0A7W9MW51-F1
#
_cell.length_a   1.000
_cell.length_b   1.000
_cell.length_c   1.000
_cell.angle_alpha   90.00
_cell.angle_beta   90.00
_cell.angle_gamma   90.00
#
_symmetry.space_group_name_H-M   'P 1'
#
loop_
_entity.id
_entity.type
_entity.pdbx_description
1 polymer ?
#
loop_
_entity_poly.entity_id
_entity_poly.type
_entity_poly.pdbx_seq_one_letter_code
_entity_poly.pdbx_strand_id
1 'polypeptide(L)' 'MSTPREELHALIDSLSDGAAAELLPELRLLKLQAEARNEHPRGSGTWPPAWFGSIEGSATDISERADEILRAEMGRGRQ' A
#
# COMPACT_ATOMS: atom_id res chain seq x y z
N MET A 1 -33.79 2.62 11.52
CA MET A 1 -32.98 2.22 10.36
C MET A 1 -31.57 2.63 10.69
N SER A 2 -30.68 1.67 10.96
CA SER A 2 -29.27 1.98 11.22
C SER A 2 -28.60 2.41 9.92
N THR A 3 -27.68 3.34 10.03
CA THR A 3 -26.78 3.70 8.94
C THR A 3 -25.71 2.63 8.78
N PRO A 4 -25.12 2.46 7.58
CA PRO A 4 -24.04 1.51 7.36
C PRO A 4 -22.85 1.68 8.31
N ARG A 5 -22.62 2.93 8.78
CA ARG A 5 -21.58 3.25 9.75
C ARG A 5 -21.88 2.70 11.15
N GLU A 6 -23.14 2.77 11.57
CA GLU A 6 -23.59 2.27 12.87
C GLU A 6 -23.55 0.74 12.92
N GLU A 7 -23.89 0.07 11.82
CA GLU A 7 -23.78 -1.39 11.70
C GLU A 7 -22.33 -1.87 11.74
N LEU A 8 -21.41 -1.13 11.10
CA LEU A 8 -19.97 -1.40 11.16
C LEU A 8 -19.41 -1.23 12.57
N HIS A 9 -19.82 -0.18 13.28
CA HIS A 9 -19.43 0.02 14.67
C HIS A 9 -19.92 -1.13 15.57
N ALA A 10 -21.18 -1.53 15.44
CA ALA A 10 -21.73 -2.65 16.20
C ALA A 10 -21.00 -3.98 15.91
N LEU A 11 -20.58 -4.20 14.66
CA LEU A 11 -19.76 -5.36 14.28
C LEU A 11 -18.38 -5.33 14.95
N ILE A 12 -17.70 -4.18 14.92
CA ILE A 12 -16.39 -4.02 15.57
C ILE A 12 -16.50 -4.22 17.07
N ASP A 13 -17.54 -3.66 17.70
CA ASP A 13 -17.79 -3.78 19.14
C ASP A 13 -18.17 -5.21 19.56
N SER A 14 -18.61 -6.05 18.61
CA SER A 14 -18.93 -7.47 18.84
C SER A 14 -17.73 -8.42 18.72
N LEU A 15 -16.60 -7.93 18.18
CA LEU A 15 -15.38 -8.71 18.04
C LEU A 15 -14.62 -8.78 19.37
N SER A 16 -13.91 -9.88 19.60
CA SER A 16 -12.98 -9.96 20.72
C SER A 16 -11.75 -9.08 20.47
N ASP A 17 -11.13 -8.56 21.53
CA ASP A 17 -9.95 -7.69 21.41
C ASP A 17 -8.80 -8.33 20.63
N GLY A 18 -8.65 -9.66 20.70
CA GLY A 18 -7.68 -10.41 19.90
C GLY A 18 -8.01 -10.41 18.41
N ALA A 19 -9.26 -10.64 18.05
CA ALA A 19 -9.71 -10.59 16.66
C ALA A 19 -9.64 -9.17 16.08
N ALA A 20 -9.95 -8.15 16.90
CA ALA A 20 -9.78 -6.76 16.52
C ALA A 20 -8.30 -6.43 16.24
N ALA A 21 -7.38 -6.88 17.10
CA ALA A 21 -5.94 -6.67 16.91
C ALA A 21 -5.41 -7.30 15.62
N GLU A 22 -5.90 -8.48 15.23
CA GLU A 22 -5.52 -9.14 13.98
C GLU A 22 -6.07 -8.44 12.72
N LEU A 23 -7.23 -7.78 12.82
CA LEU A 23 -7.88 -7.12 11.69
C LEU A 23 -7.44 -5.66 11.49
N LEU A 24 -6.89 -5.01 12.51
CA LEU A 24 -6.40 -3.61 12.42
C LEU A 24 -5.38 -3.38 11.28
N PRO A 25 -4.39 -4.26 11.02
CA PRO A 25 -3.44 -4.08 9.92
C PRO A 25 -4.13 -4.06 8.55
N GLU A 26 -5.04 -4.99 8.31
CA GLU A 26 -5.79 -5.11 7.05
C GLU A 26 -6.72 -3.91 6.84
N LEU A 27 -7.42 -3.47 7.88
CA LEU A 27 -8.27 -2.29 7.83
C LEU A 27 -7.46 -1.02 7.55
N ARG A 28 -6.25 -0.91 8.11
CA ARG A 28 -5.35 0.22 7.86
C ARG A 28 -4.84 0.23 6.42
N LEU A 29 -4.50 -0.93 5.86
CA LEU A 29 -4.15 -1.07 4.45
C LEU A 29 -5.32 -0.68 3.54
N LEU A 30 -6.52 -1.15 3.84
CA LEU A 30 -7.72 -0.84 3.06
C LEU A 30 -8.00 0.67 3.06
N LYS A 31 -7.86 1.32 4.23
CA LYS A 31 -7.99 2.77 4.37
C LYS A 31 -6.95 3.52 3.54
N LEU A 32 -5.68 3.13 3.61
CA LEU A 32 -4.61 3.74 2.82
C LEU A 32 -4.86 3.61 1.32
N GLN A 33 -5.37 2.46 0.86
CA GLN A 33 -5.73 2.25 -0.54
C GLN A 33 -6.91 3.13 -0.98
N ALA A 34 -7.92 3.27 -0.12
CA ALA A 34 -9.05 4.15 -0.38
C ALA A 34 -8.63 5.62 -0.43
N GLU A 35 -7.75 6.05 0.47
CA GLU A 35 -7.14 7.39 0.47
C GLU A 35 -6.30 7.60 -0.79
N ALA A 36 -5.43 6.67 -1.16
CA ALA A 36 -4.63 6.76 -2.39
C ALA A 36 -5.50 6.85 -3.66
N ARG A 37 -6.67 6.20 -3.68
CA ARG A 37 -7.64 6.31 -4.77
C ARG A 37 -8.35 7.67 -4.80
N ASN A 38 -8.62 8.26 -3.64
CA ASN A 38 -9.26 9.56 -3.53
C ASN A 38 -8.28 10.73 -3.74
N GLU A 39 -7.02 10.55 -3.36
CA GLU A 39 -5.91 11.50 -3.58
C GLU A 39 -5.32 11.42 -4.99
N HIS A 40 -5.76 10.47 -5.83
CA HIS A 40 -5.64 10.58 -7.28
C HIS A 40 -6.87 11.33 -7.82
N PRO A 41 -6.86 12.68 -7.86
CA PRO A 41 -7.78 13.34 -8.77
C PRO A 41 -7.49 12.75 -10.14
N ARG A 42 -8.54 12.57 -10.94
CA ARG A 42 -8.45 12.16 -12.36
C ARG A 42 -7.69 13.19 -13.24
N GLY A 43 -6.86 14.06 -12.65
CA GLY A 43 -5.99 15.02 -13.29
C GLY A 43 -4.53 14.58 -13.25
N SER A 44 -4.05 14.09 -14.39
CA SER A 44 -2.73 14.38 -14.97
C SER A 44 -1.45 14.20 -14.13
N GLY A 45 -1.45 13.39 -13.07
CA GLY A 45 -0.22 12.90 -12.45
C GLY A 45 0.20 11.60 -13.12
N THR A 46 0.81 11.65 -14.30
CA THR A 46 1.31 10.44 -14.95
C THR A 46 2.36 9.83 -14.03
N TRP A 47 2.11 8.61 -13.56
CA TRP A 47 3.17 7.76 -13.09
C TRP A 47 3.89 7.21 -14.34
N PRO A 48 5.22 7.31 -14.44
CA PRO A 48 6.11 7.80 -13.39
C PRO A 48 6.19 9.33 -13.33
N PRO A 49 6.37 9.93 -12.13
CA PRO A 49 6.53 11.37 -11.95
C PRO A 49 7.65 11.94 -12.83
N ALA A 50 7.60 13.23 -13.17
CA ALA A 50 8.60 13.86 -14.03
C ALA A 50 10.05 13.77 -13.51
N TRP A 51 10.24 13.54 -12.21
CA TRP A 51 11.54 13.35 -11.56
C TRP A 51 12.02 11.88 -11.53
N PHE A 52 11.15 10.93 -11.85
CA PHE A 52 11.47 9.50 -11.85
C PHE A 52 12.32 9.18 -13.08
N GLY A 53 13.58 8.81 -12.85
CA GLY A 53 14.60 8.66 -13.89
C GLY A 53 15.40 9.95 -14.17
N SER A 54 15.10 11.07 -13.49
CA SER A 54 15.90 12.31 -13.57
C SER A 54 17.15 12.29 -12.68
N ILE A 55 17.37 11.21 -11.93
CA ILE A 55 18.66 10.98 -11.27
C ILE A 55 19.66 10.69 -12.39
N GLU A 56 20.68 11.54 -12.50
CA GLU A 56 21.80 11.47 -13.45
C GLU A 56 22.74 10.31 -13.09
N GLY A 57 22.17 9.11 -13.00
CA GLY A 57 22.82 7.87 -12.63
C GLY A 57 22.14 6.73 -13.37
N SER A 58 22.77 6.31 -14.47
CA SER A 58 22.52 5.08 -15.23
C SER A 58 21.12 4.47 -15.12
N ALA A 59 20.13 5.13 -15.76
CA ALA A 59 18.77 4.59 -15.86
C ALA A 59 18.72 3.24 -16.60
N THR A 60 19.74 2.92 -17.41
CA THR A 60 19.84 1.67 -18.16
C THR A 60 20.34 0.50 -17.30
N ASP A 61 21.27 0.73 -16.36
CA ASP A 61 21.82 -0.36 -15.52
C ASP A 61 20.82 -0.86 -14.48
N ILE A 62 19.94 0.01 -13.96
CA ILE A 62 19.01 -0.39 -12.89
C ILE A 62 17.92 -1.32 -13.42
N SER A 63 17.41 -1.10 -14.64
CA SER A 63 16.42 -2.01 -15.23
C SER A 63 17.00 -3.38 -15.56
N GLU A 64 18.25 -3.43 -16.04
CA GLU A 64 18.92 -4.70 -16.37
C GLU A 64 19.30 -5.49 -15.12
N ARG A 65 19.57 -4.81 -14.00
CA ARG A 65 19.98 -5.42 -12.73
C ARG A 65 18.87 -5.51 -11.69
N ALA A 66 17.64 -5.15 -12.05
CA ALA A 66 16.50 -5.16 -11.13
C ALA A 66 16.30 -6.55 -10.49
N ASP A 67 16.36 -7.60 -11.30
CA ASP A 67 16.20 -8.98 -10.81
C ASP A 67 17.33 -9.42 -9.87
N GLU A 68 18.55 -8.92 -10.08
CA GLU A 68 19.70 -9.19 -9.23
C GLU A 68 19.57 -8.47 -7.88
N ILE A 69 19.16 -7.19 -7.89
CA ILE A 69 18.92 -6.38 -6.69
C ILE A 69 17.78 -6.96 -5.86
N LEU A 70 16.66 -7.30 -6.49
CA LEU A 70 15.50 -7.87 -5.78
C LEU A 70 15.85 -9.23 -5.16
N ARG A 71 16.65 -10.05 -5.85
CA ARG A 71 17.14 -11.32 -5.32
C ARG A 71 18.11 -11.14 -4.15
N ALA A 72 19.02 -10.17 -4.24
CA ALA A 72 20.00 -9.89 -3.19
C ALA A 72 19.35 -9.37 -1.90
N GLU A 73 18.37 -8.47 -2.02
CA GLU A 73 17.76 -7.80 -0.87
C GLU A 73 16.54 -8.55 -0.30
N MET A 74 15.67 -9.10 -1.15
CA MET A 74 14.47 -9.84 -0.69
C MET A 74 14.71 -11.35 -0.53
N GLY A 75 15.83 -11.89 -1.02
CA GLY A 75 16.20 -13.30 -0.83
C GLY A 75 16.74 -13.64 0.57
N ARG A 76 17.09 -12.63 1.39
CA ARG A 76 17.59 -12.83 2.77
C ARG A 76 16.51 -13.05 3.82
N GLY A 77 15.23 -13.12 3.44
CA GLY A 77 14.10 -13.27 4.36
C GLY A 77 13.65 -14.71 4.66
N ARG A 78 14.33 -15.73 4.14
CA ARG A 78 14.07 -17.14 4.52
C ARG A 78 15.37 -17.90 4.78
N GLN A 79 15.93 -17.70 5.97
CA GLN A 79 16.74 -18.70 6.67
C GLN A 79 16.37 -18.67 8.15
#